data_AF-A0A931CX30-F1
#
_entry.id   AF-A0A931CX30-F1
#
_cell.length_a   1.000
_cell.length_b   1.000
_cell.length_c   1.000
_cell.angle_alpha   90.00
_cell.angle_beta   90.00
_cell.angle_gamma   90.00
#
_symmetry.space_group_name_H-M   'P 1'
#
loop_
_entity.id
_entity.type
_entity.pdbx_description
1 polymer ?
#
loop_
_entity_poly.entity_id
_entity_poly.type
_entity_poly.pdbx_seq_one_letter_code
_entity_poly.pdbx_strand_id
1 'polypeptide(L)'
;VKVPEAYGNSSHRAYLAPEQGRAVSWLDIDAGMALFGPDSAAARLRYRHFMGEPVDEDRLMQLRTGVDADNEPEVRRTRGDVMDIDLDALIRRVADEMDVTEDMISGPGRSRKASHARAMIAILAMDHTAHTLYEVAARLNRDVSTLSKQVAHLRDRRQKFDRLDTQIKQLVKIIK
;
A
#
# COMPACT_ATOMS: atom_id res chain seq x y z
N VAL A 1 31.13 -8.29 5.98
CA VAL A 1 30.29 -8.83 4.88
C VAL A 1 30.99 -8.51 3.56
N LYS A 2 30.99 -9.40 2.57
CA LYS A 2 31.58 -9.11 1.26
C LYS A 2 30.73 -8.05 0.54
N VAL A 3 31.34 -7.19 -0.29
CA VAL A 3 30.58 -6.24 -1.12
C VAL A 3 29.67 -7.00 -2.11
N PRO A 4 28.47 -6.49 -2.47
CA PRO A 4 27.48 -7.25 -3.23
C PRO A 4 28.00 -7.82 -4.57
N GLU A 5 28.87 -7.12 -5.29
CA GLU A 5 29.46 -7.61 -6.54
C GLU A 5 30.44 -8.79 -6.37
N ALA A 6 30.97 -9.02 -5.17
CA ALA A 6 31.92 -10.11 -4.92
C ALA A 6 31.24 -11.50 -4.88
N TYR A 7 29.90 -11.53 -4.88
CA TYR A 7 29.12 -12.76 -4.97
C TYR A 7 28.91 -13.15 -6.44
N GLY A 8 29.87 -13.92 -6.98
CA GLY A 8 29.98 -14.23 -8.41
C GLY A 8 28.75 -14.90 -9.07
N ASN A 9 27.93 -15.62 -8.29
CA ASN A 9 26.71 -16.32 -8.75
C ASN A 9 25.41 -15.65 -8.27
N SER A 10 25.46 -14.39 -7.83
CA SER A 10 24.28 -13.65 -7.37
C SER A 10 23.73 -12.73 -8.45
N SER A 11 22.45 -12.37 -8.32
CA SER A 11 21.83 -11.34 -9.15
C SER A 11 22.53 -9.98 -9.01
N HIS A 12 23.13 -9.67 -7.86
CA HIS A 12 23.87 -8.42 -7.63
C HIS A 12 24.93 -8.16 -8.70
N ARG A 13 25.59 -9.20 -9.20
CA ARG A 13 26.58 -9.07 -10.27
C ARG A 13 25.97 -8.58 -11.58
N ALA A 14 24.76 -9.02 -11.92
CA ALA A 14 24.05 -8.54 -13.10
C ALA A 14 23.67 -7.05 -12.96
N TYR A 15 23.30 -6.61 -11.75
CA TYR A 15 22.91 -5.22 -11.48
C TYR A 15 24.12 -4.27 -11.40
N LEU A 16 25.26 -4.71 -10.86
CA LEU A 16 26.40 -3.84 -10.56
C LEU A 16 27.56 -3.91 -11.56
N ALA A 17 27.69 -5.01 -12.31
CA ALA A 17 28.83 -5.22 -13.19
C ALA A 17 28.42 -5.89 -14.51
N PRO A 18 27.48 -5.30 -15.29
CA PRO A 18 26.99 -5.90 -16.53
C PRO A 18 28.08 -6.01 -17.61
N GLU A 19 29.15 -5.21 -17.53
CA GLU A 19 30.30 -5.24 -18.44
C GLU A 19 31.32 -6.33 -18.10
N GLN A 20 31.32 -6.82 -16.85
CA GLN A 20 32.26 -7.82 -16.32
C GLN A 20 31.59 -9.17 -16.03
N GLY A 21 30.28 -9.25 -16.29
CA GLY A 21 29.47 -10.45 -16.16
C GLY A 21 28.80 -10.74 -17.49
N ARG A 22 28.50 -12.01 -17.75
CA ARG A 22 27.66 -12.43 -18.86
C ARG A 22 26.36 -11.61 -18.78
N ALA A 23 26.19 -10.61 -19.64
CA ALA A 23 24.89 -9.95 -19.81
C ALA A 23 23.92 -11.07 -20.17
N VAL A 24 23.10 -11.45 -19.20
CA VAL A 24 22.27 -12.61 -19.32
C VAL A 24 21.13 -12.18 -20.23
N SER A 25 21.14 -12.64 -21.48
CA SER A 25 20.23 -12.14 -22.53
C SER A 25 18.74 -12.32 -22.22
N TRP A 26 18.40 -13.16 -21.23
CA TRP A 26 17.03 -13.36 -20.75
C TRP A 26 16.67 -12.47 -19.54
N LEU A 27 17.63 -11.77 -18.94
CA LEU A 27 17.44 -10.97 -17.75
C LEU A 27 17.42 -9.48 -18.10
N ASP A 28 16.22 -8.90 -18.05
CA ASP A 28 16.03 -7.46 -18.09
C ASP A 28 16.14 -6.88 -16.67
N ILE A 29 17.09 -5.97 -16.48
CA ILE A 29 17.31 -5.27 -15.20
C ILE A 29 16.82 -3.82 -15.24
N ASP A 30 16.39 -3.32 -16.39
CA ASP A 30 16.15 -1.89 -16.60
C ASP A 30 14.99 -1.39 -15.74
N ALA A 31 13.89 -2.16 -15.68
CA ALA A 31 12.75 -1.85 -14.82
C ALA A 31 13.13 -1.79 -13.33
N GLY A 32 13.97 -2.72 -12.87
CA GLY A 32 14.45 -2.74 -11.50
C GLY A 32 15.42 -1.60 -11.19
N MET A 33 16.30 -1.28 -12.14
CA MET A 33 17.25 -0.17 -12.02
C MET A 33 16.57 1.20 -12.05
N ALA A 34 15.48 1.35 -12.81
CA ALA A 34 14.70 2.58 -12.88
C ALA A 34 14.14 3.00 -11.51
N LEU A 35 13.89 2.06 -10.59
CA LEU A 35 13.47 2.35 -9.21
C LEU A 35 14.54 3.10 -8.42
N PHE A 36 15.81 2.94 -8.77
CA PHE A 36 16.93 3.62 -8.13
C PHE A 36 17.26 4.97 -8.80
N GLY A 37 16.63 5.29 -9.93
CA GLY A 37 16.73 6.60 -10.59
C GLY A 37 16.87 6.50 -12.11
N PRO A 38 16.76 7.65 -12.81
CA PRO A 38 16.79 7.69 -14.27
C PRO A 38 18.20 7.58 -14.87
N ASP A 39 19.24 7.91 -14.09
CA ASP A 39 20.63 7.83 -14.53
C ASP A 39 21.23 6.48 -14.15
N SER A 40 21.79 5.76 -15.14
CA SER A 40 22.25 4.39 -14.94
C SER A 40 23.41 4.28 -13.95
N ALA A 41 24.33 5.25 -13.95
CA ALA A 41 25.47 5.26 -13.03
C ALA A 41 25.02 5.56 -11.59
N ALA A 42 24.18 6.58 -11.40
CA ALA A 42 23.59 6.92 -10.11
C ALA A 42 22.70 5.80 -9.56
N ALA A 43 21.92 5.15 -10.41
CA ALA A 43 21.06 4.03 -10.03
C ALA A 43 21.89 2.85 -9.51
N ARG A 44 23.04 2.54 -10.13
CA ARG A 44 23.95 1.49 -9.64
C ARG A 44 24.56 1.84 -8.29
N LEU A 45 24.98 3.09 -8.09
CA LEU A 45 25.52 3.54 -6.82
C LEU A 45 24.49 3.41 -5.69
N ARG A 46 23.24 3.82 -5.95
CA ARG A 46 22.14 3.71 -5.01
C ARG A 46 21.75 2.26 -4.72
N TYR A 47 21.73 1.41 -5.75
CA TYR A 47 21.53 -0.04 -5.57
C TYR A 47 22.63 -0.65 -4.70
N ARG A 48 23.91 -0.30 -4.95
CA ARG A 48 25.03 -0.77 -4.14
C ARG A 48 24.88 -0.34 -2.68
N HIS A 49 24.50 0.92 -2.44
CA HIS A 49 24.25 1.44 -1.11
C HIS A 49 23.13 0.66 -0.42
N PHE A 50 21.96 0.56 -1.07
CA PHE A 50 20.80 -0.16 -0.58
C PHE A 50 21.10 -1.62 -0.22
N MET A 51 21.82 -2.36 -1.06
CA MET A 51 22.17 -3.76 -0.78
C MET A 51 23.29 -3.90 0.26
N GLY A 52 24.01 -2.82 0.57
CA GLY A 52 25.03 -2.78 1.62
C GLY A 52 24.50 -2.29 2.97
N GLU A 53 23.28 -1.76 3.02
CA GLU A 53 22.66 -1.30 4.26
C GLU A 53 22.41 -2.48 5.20
N PRO A 54 22.79 -2.38 6.48
CA PRO A 54 22.42 -3.39 7.46
C PRO A 54 20.90 -3.41 7.62
N VAL A 55 20.33 -4.61 7.56
CA VAL A 55 18.92 -4.82 7.85
C VAL A 55 18.81 -5.18 9.33
N ASP A 56 17.90 -4.53 10.06
CA ASP A 56 17.61 -4.90 11.44
C ASP A 56 16.98 -6.31 11.51
N GLU A 57 17.10 -6.95 12.68
CA GLU A 57 16.67 -8.35 12.82
C GLU A 57 15.16 -8.51 12.71
N ASP A 58 14.38 -7.47 13.08
CA ASP A 58 12.92 -7.46 12.95
C ASP A 58 12.50 -7.53 11.48
N ARG A 59 13.12 -6.73 10.63
CA ARG A 59 12.88 -6.71 9.18
C ARG A 59 13.43 -7.97 8.51
N LEU A 60 14.55 -8.53 8.99
CA LEU A 60 15.02 -9.85 8.54
C LEU A 60 14.04 -10.96 8.90
N MET A 61 13.42 -10.89 10.07
CA MET A 61 12.41 -11.86 10.50
C MET A 61 11.18 -11.77 9.59
N GLN A 62 10.69 -10.57 9.28
CA GLN A 62 9.61 -10.35 8.32
C GLN A 62 9.91 -10.92 6.92
N LEU A 63 11.15 -10.78 6.43
CA LEU A 63 11.56 -11.35 5.15
C LEU A 63 11.64 -12.89 5.18
N ARG A 64 12.02 -13.47 6.33
CA ARG A 64 12.19 -14.94 6.50
C ARG A 64 10.88 -15.68 6.67
N THR A 65 9.96 -15.15 7.48
CA THR A 65 8.68 -15.80 7.75
C THR A 65 7.67 -15.57 6.64
N GLY A 66 8.01 -14.70 5.67
CA GLY A 66 7.01 -14.00 4.89
C GLY A 66 6.29 -13.00 5.76
N VAL A 67 5.81 -11.94 5.12
CA VAL A 67 4.70 -11.18 5.68
C VAL A 67 3.46 -12.00 5.40
N ASP A 68 2.77 -12.44 6.46
CA ASP A 68 1.37 -12.84 6.33
C ASP A 68 0.70 -11.79 5.45
N ALA A 69 -0.09 -12.16 4.46
CA ALA A 69 -0.75 -11.19 3.57
C ALA A 69 -1.61 -10.18 4.35
N ASP A 70 -1.89 -10.45 5.63
CA ASP A 70 -2.55 -9.57 6.58
C ASP A 70 -1.63 -8.47 7.19
N ASN A 71 -0.31 -8.59 7.04
CA ASN A 71 0.72 -7.65 7.52
C ASN A 71 1.66 -7.25 6.38
N GLU A 72 1.16 -6.70 5.27
CA GLU A 72 2.05 -5.97 4.36
C GLU A 72 2.84 -4.94 5.17
N PRO A 73 4.18 -4.88 5.04
CA PRO A 73 4.94 -3.86 5.74
C PRO A 73 4.52 -2.55 5.10
N GLU A 74 3.74 -1.80 5.88
CA GLU A 74 3.25 -0.47 5.63
C GLU A 74 4.35 0.30 4.89
N VAL A 75 4.20 0.43 3.56
CA VAL A 75 5.01 1.34 2.76
C VAL A 75 4.76 2.67 3.43
N ARG A 76 5.71 3.12 4.28
CA ARG A 76 5.60 4.31 5.11
C ARG A 76 5.01 5.43 4.27
N ARG A 77 3.70 5.61 4.37
CA ARG A 77 3.01 6.76 3.83
C ARG A 77 3.51 7.87 4.74
N THR A 78 4.17 8.85 4.13
CA THR A 78 4.53 10.11 4.78
C THR A 78 3.41 10.49 5.73
N ARG A 79 3.76 10.54 7.02
CA ARG A 79 2.95 10.86 8.19
C ARG A 79 2.26 12.23 8.00
N GLY A 80 1.27 12.28 7.13
CA GLY A 80 0.33 13.38 7.04
C GLY A 80 -0.74 13.13 8.08
N ASP A 81 -1.03 14.12 8.93
CA ASP A 81 -2.10 14.18 9.94
C ASP A 81 -2.97 12.93 10.01
N VAL A 82 -2.50 11.94 10.78
CA VAL A 82 -3.33 10.82 11.18
C VAL A 82 -4.42 11.39 12.07
N MET A 83 -5.67 11.17 11.70
CA MET A 83 -6.83 11.57 12.46
C MET A 83 -6.98 10.62 13.63
N ASP A 84 -7.05 11.18 14.84
CA ASP A 84 -7.36 10.43 16.05
C ASP A 84 -8.89 10.27 16.15
N ILE A 85 -9.41 9.31 15.39
CA ILE A 85 -10.83 8.96 15.38
C ILE A 85 -10.97 7.44 15.48
N ASP A 86 -11.84 7.00 16.39
CA ASP A 86 -12.20 5.59 16.51
C ASP A 86 -13.00 5.11 15.28
N LEU A 87 -12.84 3.83 14.95
CA LEU A 87 -13.45 3.21 13.78
C LEU A 87 -14.99 3.32 13.79
N ASP A 88 -15.64 3.23 14.96
CA ASP A 88 -17.10 3.39 15.04
C ASP A 88 -17.55 4.81 14.75
N ALA A 89 -16.77 5.80 15.17
CA ALA A 89 -17.04 7.19 14.89
C ALA A 89 -16.84 7.50 13.40
N LEU A 90 -15.79 6.94 12.78
CA LEU A 90 -15.57 7.04 11.34
C LEU A 90 -16.75 6.44 10.55
N ILE A 91 -17.19 5.24 10.91
CA ILE A 91 -18.31 4.56 10.24
C ILE A 91 -19.58 5.41 10.32
N ARG A 92 -19.94 5.88 11.52
CA ARG A 92 -21.10 6.76 11.73
C ARG A 92 -21.04 8.02 10.88
N ARG A 93 -19.88 8.69 10.87
CA ARG A 93 -19.74 9.95 10.14
C ARG A 93 -19.85 9.77 8.63
N VAL A 94 -19.31 8.68 8.09
CA VAL A 94 -19.46 8.35 6.67
C VAL A 94 -20.89 7.91 6.36
N ALA A 95 -21.55 7.19 7.27
CA ALA A 95 -22.94 6.77 7.14
C ALA A 95 -23.88 7.98 7.01
N ASP A 96 -23.73 8.96 7.90
CA ASP A 96 -24.48 10.22 7.89
C ASP A 96 -24.28 11.00 6.59
N GLU A 97 -23.04 11.21 6.17
CA GLU A 97 -22.71 11.98 4.96
C GLU A 97 -23.21 11.30 3.68
N MET A 98 -23.22 9.96 3.66
CA MET A 98 -23.61 9.19 2.47
C MET A 98 -25.09 8.80 2.45
N ASP A 99 -25.88 9.23 3.44
CA ASP A 99 -27.30 8.89 3.59
C ASP A 99 -27.53 7.37 3.51
N VAL A 100 -26.78 6.64 4.35
CA VAL A 100 -26.89 5.19 4.52
C VAL A 100 -26.87 4.85 6.01
N THR A 101 -27.55 3.78 6.41
CA THR A 101 -27.52 3.33 7.81
C THR A 101 -26.32 2.41 8.06
N GLU A 102 -25.86 2.35 9.32
CA GLU A 102 -24.83 1.38 9.73
C GLU A 102 -25.22 -0.07 9.41
N ASP A 103 -26.52 -0.40 9.52
CA ASP A 103 -27.05 -1.71 9.14
C ASP A 103 -26.94 -1.99 7.65
N MET A 104 -27.09 -0.97 6.79
CA MET A 104 -26.86 -1.13 5.36
C MET A 104 -25.38 -1.36 5.04
N ILE A 105 -24.48 -0.73 5.80
CA ILE A 105 -23.04 -0.88 5.64
C ILE A 105 -22.59 -2.25 6.16
N SER A 106 -23.00 -2.66 7.36
CA SER A 106 -22.56 -3.92 7.97
C SER A 106 -23.35 -5.15 7.51
N GLY A 107 -24.60 -4.94 7.08
CA GLY A 107 -25.50 -5.99 6.62
C GLY A 107 -25.10 -6.60 5.27
N PRO A 108 -25.70 -7.73 4.86
CA PRO A 108 -25.28 -8.52 3.70
C PRO A 108 -25.55 -7.84 2.34
N GLY A 109 -26.33 -6.75 2.31
CA GLY A 109 -26.73 -6.05 1.09
C GLY A 109 -25.58 -5.59 0.19
N ARG A 110 -25.73 -5.79 -1.12
CA ARG A 110 -24.77 -5.42 -2.17
C ARG A 110 -25.22 -4.21 -2.99
N SER A 111 -26.07 -3.36 -2.41
CA SER A 111 -26.52 -2.14 -3.10
C SER A 111 -25.31 -1.29 -3.46
N ARG A 112 -25.41 -0.56 -4.58
CA ARG A 112 -24.33 0.32 -5.04
C ARG A 112 -23.95 1.34 -3.96
N LYS A 113 -24.95 1.88 -3.24
CA LYS A 113 -24.73 2.80 -2.11
C LYS A 113 -23.94 2.14 -0.97
N ALA A 114 -24.36 0.96 -0.50
CA ALA A 114 -23.68 0.27 0.60
C ALA A 114 -22.25 -0.15 0.23
N SER A 115 -22.04 -0.69 -0.97
CA SER A 115 -20.69 -1.05 -1.44
C SER A 115 -19.79 0.18 -1.58
N HIS A 116 -20.33 1.31 -2.04
CA HIS A 116 -19.57 2.54 -2.14
C HIS A 116 -19.19 3.10 -0.77
N ALA A 117 -20.12 3.09 0.20
CA ALA A 117 -19.85 3.52 1.57
C ALA A 117 -18.77 2.66 2.26
N ARG A 118 -18.84 1.33 2.14
CA ARG A 118 -17.79 0.43 2.67
C ARG A 118 -16.41 0.75 2.10
N ALA A 119 -16.32 0.93 0.79
CA ALA A 119 -15.07 1.28 0.13
C ALA A 119 -14.55 2.65 0.57
N MET A 120 -15.45 3.62 0.81
CA MET A 120 -15.09 4.94 1.31
C MET A 120 -14.54 4.87 2.74
N ILE A 121 -15.22 4.15 3.64
CA ILE A 121 -14.75 3.92 5.02
C ILE A 121 -13.37 3.29 5.01
N ALA A 122 -13.16 2.24 4.19
CA ALA A 122 -11.88 1.56 4.10
C ALA A 122 -10.76 2.47 3.57
N ILE A 123 -11.03 3.30 2.55
CA ILE A 123 -10.06 4.29 2.07
C ILE A 123 -9.72 5.31 3.15
N LEU A 124 -10.73 5.88 3.82
CA LEU A 124 -10.52 6.89 4.86
C LEU A 124 -9.74 6.34 6.05
N ALA A 125 -10.08 5.13 6.51
CA ALA A 125 -9.36 4.43 7.56
C ALA A 125 -7.87 4.24 7.19
N MET A 126 -7.60 3.64 6.04
CA MET A 126 -6.21 3.34 5.63
C MET A 126 -5.38 4.56 5.23
N ASP A 127 -6.02 5.63 4.74
CA ASP A 127 -5.31 6.80 4.20
C ASP A 127 -5.20 7.93 5.25
N HIS A 128 -6.08 7.95 6.27
CA HIS A 128 -6.19 9.07 7.22
C HIS A 128 -6.27 8.66 8.69
N THR A 129 -6.33 7.38 9.05
CA THR A 129 -6.26 6.92 10.45
C THR A 129 -5.16 5.86 10.61
N ALA A 130 -5.02 5.32 11.82
CA ALA A 130 -4.11 4.19 12.08
C ALA A 130 -4.77 2.83 11.81
N HIS A 131 -6.01 2.79 11.29
CA HIS A 131 -6.76 1.56 11.15
C HIS A 131 -6.40 0.77 9.90
N THR A 132 -6.32 -0.54 10.06
CA THR A 132 -5.99 -1.46 8.95
C THR A 132 -7.24 -1.87 8.17
N LEU A 133 -7.04 -2.36 6.94
CA LEU A 133 -8.14 -2.93 6.15
C LEU A 133 -8.81 -4.12 6.87
N TYR A 134 -8.02 -4.90 7.61
CA TYR A 134 -8.50 -6.04 8.39
C TYR A 134 -9.46 -5.61 9.50
N GLU A 135 -9.08 -4.59 10.29
CA GLU A 135 -9.93 -4.04 11.34
C GLU A 135 -11.26 -3.51 10.78
N VAL A 136 -11.19 -2.79 9.66
CA VAL A 136 -12.38 -2.31 8.96
C VAL A 136 -13.25 -3.47 8.48
N ALA A 137 -12.66 -4.48 7.85
CA ALA A 137 -13.40 -5.64 7.35
C ALA A 137 -14.09 -6.39 8.49
N ALA A 138 -13.38 -6.64 9.59
CA ALA A 138 -13.90 -7.27 10.79
C ALA A 138 -15.08 -6.48 11.36
N ARG A 139 -14.93 -5.15 11.50
CA ARG A 139 -15.98 -4.28 12.03
C ARG A 139 -17.22 -4.19 11.14
N LEU A 140 -17.04 -4.26 9.83
CA LEU A 140 -18.14 -4.24 8.87
C LEU A 140 -18.73 -5.63 8.60
N ASN A 141 -18.25 -6.68 9.29
CA ASN A 141 -18.62 -8.08 9.09
C ASN A 141 -18.48 -8.50 7.61
N ARG A 142 -17.35 -8.14 6.99
CA ARG A 142 -17.03 -8.41 5.59
C ARG A 142 -15.73 -9.16 5.40
N ASP A 143 -15.71 -9.94 4.33
CA ASP A 143 -14.49 -10.58 3.84
C ASP A 143 -13.49 -9.54 3.35
N VAL A 144 -12.25 -9.62 3.86
CA VAL A 144 -11.14 -8.69 3.55
C VAL A 144 -10.84 -8.69 2.06
N SER A 145 -10.87 -9.85 1.40
CA SER A 145 -10.58 -9.95 -0.04
C SER A 145 -11.61 -9.21 -0.89
N THR A 146 -12.88 -9.28 -0.47
CA THR A 146 -13.99 -8.57 -1.10
C THR A 146 -13.87 -7.06 -0.90
N LEU A 147 -13.55 -6.62 0.32
CA LEU A 147 -13.38 -5.21 0.63
C LEU A 147 -12.17 -4.62 -0.10
N SER A 148 -11.06 -5.35 -0.17
CA SER A 148 -9.86 -4.99 -0.93
C SER A 148 -10.18 -4.73 -2.41
N LYS A 149 -10.94 -5.62 -3.06
CA LYS A 149 -11.39 -5.42 -4.45
C LYS A 149 -12.24 -4.16 -4.61
N GLN A 150 -13.13 -3.87 -3.66
CA GLN A 150 -13.96 -2.66 -3.70
C GLN A 150 -13.12 -1.39 -3.55
N VAL A 151 -12.11 -1.41 -2.69
CA VAL A 151 -11.15 -0.31 -2.53
C VAL A 151 -10.34 -0.11 -3.81
N ALA A 152 -9.78 -1.18 -4.38
CA ALA A 152 -9.00 -1.09 -5.61
C ALA A 152 -9.82 -0.47 -6.76
N HIS A 153 -11.06 -0.93 -6.94
CA HIS A 153 -11.97 -0.38 -7.92
C HIS A 153 -12.33 1.10 -7.65
N LEU A 154 -12.48 1.49 -6.38
CA LEU A 154 -12.77 2.88 -6.03
C LEU A 154 -11.55 3.80 -6.23
N ARG A 155 -10.33 3.32 -5.94
CA ARG A 155 -9.07 4.05 -6.20
C ARG A 155 -8.82 4.27 -7.70
N ASP A 156 -9.05 3.25 -8.54
CA ASP A 156 -8.99 3.40 -10.00
C ASP A 156 -9.99 4.45 -10.51
N ARG A 157 -11.20 4.46 -9.95
CA ARG A 157 -12.19 5.49 -10.28
C ARG A 157 -11.79 6.88 -9.78
N ARG A 158 -11.16 7.00 -8.61
CA ARG A 158 -10.66 8.28 -8.08
C ARG A 158 -9.66 8.92 -9.04
N GLN A 159 -8.75 8.13 -9.63
CA GLN A 159 -7.79 8.63 -10.63
C GLN A 159 -8.46 9.15 -11.91
N LYS A 160 -9.65 8.63 -12.23
CA LYS A 160 -10.40 8.96 -13.45
C LYS A 160 -11.45 10.07 -13.25
N PHE A 161 -11.85 10.36 -12.01
CA PHE A 161 -12.97 11.25 -11.71
C PHE A 161 -12.69 12.19 -10.53
N ASP A 162 -12.52 13.48 -10.82
CA ASP A 162 -12.27 14.53 -9.82
C ASP A 162 -13.32 14.60 -8.70
N ARG A 163 -14.60 14.30 -9.02
CA ARG A 163 -15.69 14.33 -8.03
C ARG A 163 -15.44 13.41 -6.82
N LEU A 164 -14.77 12.27 -7.01
CA LEU A 164 -14.48 11.33 -5.93
C LEU A 164 -13.38 11.85 -5.02
N ASP A 165 -12.38 12.51 -5.61
CA ASP A 165 -11.33 13.17 -4.85
C ASP A 165 -11.87 14.34 -4.04
N THR A 166 -12.78 15.14 -4.63
CA THR A 166 -13.50 16.21 -3.93
C THR A 166 -14.33 15.66 -2.77
N GLN A 167 -15.06 14.57 -2.97
CA GLN A 167 -15.88 13.96 -1.92
C GLN A 167 -15.02 13.43 -0.76
N ILE A 168 -13.87 12.80 -1.04
CA ILE A 168 -12.92 12.37 0.00
C ILE A 168 -12.38 13.58 0.76
N LYS A 169 -11.97 14.64 0.07
CA LYS A 169 -11.47 15.87 0.72
C LYS A 169 -12.53 16.53 1.60
N GLN A 170 -13.79 16.54 1.16
CA GLN A 170 -14.91 17.05 1.96
C GLN A 170 -15.12 16.21 3.22
N LEU A 171 -15.15 14.87 3.08
CA LEU A 171 -15.25 13.97 4.22
C LEU A 171 -14.11 14.16 5.21
N VAL A 172 -12.86 14.21 4.75
CA VAL A 172 -11.70 14.46 5.62
C VAL A 172 -11.84 15.79 6.36
N LYS A 173 -12.31 16.86 5.70
CA LYS A 173 -12.53 18.17 6.34
C LYS A 173 -13.67 18.15 7.37
N ILE A 174 -14.67 17.30 7.20
CA ILE A 174 -15.84 17.17 8.08
C ILE A 174 -15.54 16.31 9.31
N ILE A 175 -14.62 15.35 9.15
CA ILE A 175 -14.23 14.39 10.19
C ILE A 175 -13.07 14.95 11.05
N LYS A 176 -12.16 15.76 10.46
CA LYS A 176 -11.15 16.52 11.22
C LYS A 176 -11.78 17.68 11.99
#